data_AF-A0A924UDL9-F1
#
_entry.id   AF-A0A924UDL9-F1
#
_cell.length_a   1.000
_cell.length_b   1.000
_cell.length_c   1.000
_cell.angle_alpha   90.00
_cell.angle_beta   90.00
_cell.angle_gamma   90.00
#
_symmetry.space_group_name_H-M   'P 1'
#
loop_
_entity.id
_entity.type
_entity.pdbx_description
1 polymer ?
#
loop_
_entity_poly.entity_id
_entity_poly.type
_entity_poly.pdbx_seq_one_letter_code
_entity_poly.pdbx_strand_id
1 'polypeptide(L)'
;MIFVRCGLVLAALVWGIGVQAQDITLTSRDGSLELSGTLQGYDGEFFRILTVYGPLTVDGQAVICDGPACPDLTAPKAVIRFVGAADAGAALLPPLFAAYAKARGLEYAAGVLSDPVTGVVAEFSFEAMGPAAARAAVLSGAAQMMVAQAVQPDLGSQAVALDALVPIMAPDNPTVRISTTDLARVLAGEVDNWAQIGGPDMPLVLHGLVPEADLQIALVARLGRAVKTGVVHGTLVELAAAVAAEPCA
;
A
#
# COMPACT_ATOMS: atom_id res chain seq x y z
N MET A 1 79.51 -42.50 -1.45
CA MET A 1 78.20 -42.28 -0.79
C MET A 1 78.35 -41.11 0.16
N ILE A 2 77.90 -39.92 -0.23
CA ILE A 2 77.86 -38.71 0.60
C ILE A 2 76.49 -38.07 0.34
N PHE A 3 75.63 -38.05 1.36
CA PHE A 3 74.28 -37.49 1.32
C PHE A 3 74.33 -35.98 1.60
N VAL A 4 73.86 -35.16 0.66
CA VAL A 4 73.65 -33.72 0.85
C VAL A 4 72.20 -33.51 1.29
N ARG A 5 72.00 -33.02 2.52
CA ARG A 5 70.68 -32.61 3.06
C ARG A 5 70.40 -31.17 2.65
N CYS A 6 69.35 -30.96 1.85
CA CYS A 6 68.81 -29.64 1.54
C CYS A 6 67.71 -29.31 2.56
N GLY A 7 67.96 -28.36 3.47
CA GLY A 7 66.97 -27.87 4.44
C GLY A 7 66.19 -26.70 3.87
N LEU A 8 64.87 -26.82 3.81
CA LEU A 8 63.94 -25.77 3.38
C LEU A 8 63.43 -25.03 4.63
N VAL A 9 63.79 -23.76 4.77
CA VAL A 9 63.28 -22.87 5.83
C VAL A 9 62.08 -22.10 5.26
N LEU A 10 60.88 -22.39 5.77
CA LEU A 10 59.65 -21.64 5.47
C LEU A 10 59.52 -20.49 6.48
N ALA A 11 59.71 -19.25 6.03
CA ALA A 11 59.43 -18.05 6.83
C ALA A 11 57.96 -17.65 6.63
N ALA A 12 57.12 -17.84 7.65
CA ALA A 12 55.74 -17.38 7.64
C ALA A 12 55.68 -15.88 7.98
N LEU A 13 55.40 -15.04 6.97
CA LEU A 13 55.02 -13.64 7.17
C LEU A 13 53.57 -13.57 7.66
N VAL A 14 53.38 -13.22 8.92
CA VAL A 14 52.10 -12.84 9.49
C VAL A 14 51.87 -11.36 9.14
N TRP A 15 51.08 -11.10 8.09
CA TRP A 15 50.56 -9.76 7.85
C TRP A 15 49.46 -9.45 8.87
N GLY A 16 49.77 -8.51 9.77
CA GLY A 16 48.80 -7.94 10.69
C GLY A 16 47.74 -7.15 9.93
N ILE A 17 46.55 -7.70 9.83
CA ILE A 17 45.34 -6.98 9.44
C ILE A 17 44.99 -6.03 10.59
N GLY A 18 45.32 -4.76 10.43
CA GLY A 18 44.90 -3.71 11.35
C GLY A 18 43.39 -3.51 11.24
N VAL A 19 42.68 -3.79 12.34
CA VAL A 19 41.25 -3.44 12.48
C VAL A 19 41.18 -1.92 12.64
N GLN A 20 40.69 -1.22 11.63
CA GLN A 20 40.44 0.22 11.69
C GLN A 20 39.17 0.45 12.50
N ALA A 21 39.31 0.99 13.71
CA ALA A 21 38.22 1.66 14.41
C ALA A 21 37.91 2.93 13.62
N GLN A 22 36.73 3.00 12.99
CA GLN A 22 36.34 4.10 12.13
C GLN A 22 35.32 4.98 12.86
N ASP A 23 35.56 6.29 12.84
CA ASP A 23 34.76 7.28 13.56
C ASP A 23 33.48 7.64 12.79
N ILE A 24 32.44 7.98 13.54
CA ILE A 24 31.15 8.46 13.03
C ILE A 24 30.64 9.64 13.85
N THR A 25 29.80 10.45 13.22
CA THR A 25 29.03 11.51 13.85
C THR A 25 27.55 11.25 13.59
N LEU A 26 26.76 11.21 14.65
CA LEU A 26 25.31 11.11 14.59
C LEU A 26 24.71 12.47 14.91
N THR A 27 24.05 13.08 13.93
CA THR A 27 23.39 14.38 14.07
C THR A 27 21.88 14.16 14.13
N SER A 28 21.18 14.72 15.12
CA SER A 28 19.71 14.63 15.14
C SER A 28 19.10 15.28 13.91
N ARG A 29 17.98 14.74 13.41
CA ARG A 29 17.28 15.27 12.21
C ARG A 29 16.86 16.74 12.35
N ASP A 30 16.66 17.24 13.56
CA ASP A 30 16.34 18.65 13.84
C ASP A 30 17.58 19.54 14.02
N GLY A 31 18.78 18.96 13.94
CA GLY A 31 20.06 19.64 14.14
C GLY A 31 20.36 20.05 15.59
N SER A 32 19.54 19.68 16.57
CA SER A 32 19.68 20.12 17.96
C SER A 32 20.78 19.41 18.74
N LEU A 33 21.20 18.23 18.27
CA LEU A 33 22.10 17.33 18.98
C LEU A 33 23.09 16.69 18.01
N GLU A 34 24.37 16.67 18.39
CA GLU A 34 25.45 16.04 17.64
C GLU A 34 26.24 15.12 18.59
N LEU A 35 26.45 13.87 18.15
CA LEU A 35 27.12 12.83 18.93
C LEU A 35 28.26 12.24 18.09
N SER A 36 29.50 12.48 18.49
CA SER A 36 30.67 11.90 17.84
C SER A 36 31.24 10.72 18.64
N GLY A 37 31.67 9.67 17.93
CA GLY A 37 32.27 8.49 18.55
C GLY A 37 32.70 7.45 17.53
N THR A 38 33.11 6.28 18.01
CA THR A 38 33.50 5.15 17.15
C THR A 38 32.33 4.19 17.00
N LEU A 39 31.99 3.77 15.76
CA LEU A 39 30.93 2.80 15.53
C LEU A 39 31.34 1.41 16.06
N GLN A 40 30.53 0.84 16.94
CA GLN A 40 30.68 -0.54 17.42
C GLN A 40 29.80 -1.52 16.64
N GLY A 41 28.64 -1.07 16.15
CA GLY A 41 27.75 -1.87 15.31
C GLY A 41 26.43 -1.19 14.98
N TYR A 42 25.76 -1.70 13.94
CA TYR A 42 24.41 -1.30 13.52
C TYR A 42 23.60 -2.56 13.21
N ASP A 43 22.40 -2.66 13.77
CA ASP A 43 21.51 -3.82 13.61
C ASP A 43 20.32 -3.58 12.66
N GLY A 44 20.26 -2.41 12.02
CA GLY A 44 19.16 -2.02 11.14
C GLY A 44 18.15 -1.06 11.80
N GLU A 45 18.22 -0.90 13.12
CA GLU A 45 17.34 -0.01 13.88
C GLU A 45 18.15 0.91 14.81
N PHE A 46 19.19 0.38 15.46
CA PHE A 46 19.99 1.11 16.45
C PHE A 46 21.48 1.15 16.10
N PHE A 47 22.08 2.34 16.23
CA PHE A 47 23.53 2.53 16.25
C PHE A 47 24.08 2.29 17.65
N ARG A 48 25.12 1.47 17.76
CA ARG A 48 25.92 1.33 18.98
C ARG A 48 27.24 2.05 18.75
N ILE A 49 27.47 3.13 19.50
CA ILE A 49 28.67 3.96 19.36
C ILE A 49 29.42 4.05 20.69
N LEU A 50 30.75 4.11 20.63
CA LEU A 50 31.58 4.43 21.77
C LEU A 50 31.91 5.92 21.75
N THR A 51 31.30 6.67 22.66
CA THR A 51 31.59 8.10 22.85
C THR A 51 32.60 8.30 23.98
N VAL A 52 33.05 9.54 24.17
CA VAL A 52 33.87 9.94 25.31
C VAL A 52 33.17 9.73 26.66
N TYR A 53 31.83 9.66 26.67
CA TYR A 53 31.01 9.44 27.85
C TYR A 53 30.68 7.96 28.08
N GLY A 54 31.17 7.07 27.21
CA GLY A 54 30.88 5.63 27.24
C GLY A 54 30.03 5.17 26.05
N PRO A 55 29.60 3.89 26.06
CA PRO A 55 28.80 3.33 24.99
C PRO A 55 27.38 3.90 25.01
N LEU A 56 26.92 4.37 23.85
CA LEU A 56 25.55 4.85 23.64
C LEU A 56 24.86 4.00 22.56
N THR A 57 23.58 3.76 22.77
CA THR A 57 22.69 3.14 21.76
C THR A 57 21.70 4.21 21.31
N VAL A 58 21.70 4.52 20.02
CA VAL A 58 20.93 5.61 19.43
C VAL A 58 20.03 5.04 18.35
N ASP A 59 18.76 5.46 18.33
CA ASP A 59 17.79 5.09 17.30
C ASP A 59 18.22 5.70 15.94
N GLY A 60 18.42 4.85 14.94
CA GLY A 60 18.85 5.24 13.60
C GLY A 60 17.81 6.04 12.82
N GLN A 61 16.53 6.00 13.20
CA GLN A 61 15.50 6.84 12.59
C GLN A 61 15.62 8.30 13.03
N ALA A 62 16.21 8.58 14.19
CA ALA A 62 16.27 9.92 14.79
C ALA A 62 17.52 10.73 14.38
N VAL A 63 18.51 10.09 13.75
CA VAL A 63 19.82 10.68 13.47
C VAL A 63 20.28 10.46 12.03
N ILE A 64 21.11 11.37 11.54
CA ILE A 64 21.86 11.30 10.28
C ILE A 64 23.27 10.88 10.64
N CYS A 65 23.78 9.81 10.01
CA CYS A 65 25.13 9.31 10.22
C CYS A 65 26.06 9.90 9.17
N ASP A 66 27.09 10.62 9.63
CA ASP A 66 28.19 11.11 8.81
C ASP A 66 29.52 10.46 9.24
N GLY A 67 30.32 9.99 8.27
CA GLY A 67 31.65 9.42 8.53
C GLY A 67 31.94 8.14 7.76
N PRO A 68 33.22 7.70 7.73
CA PRO A 68 33.66 6.55 6.94
C PRO A 68 33.11 5.20 7.44
N ALA A 69 32.76 5.10 8.73
CA ALA A 69 32.18 3.88 9.30
C ALA A 69 30.66 3.82 9.16
N CYS A 70 30.01 4.89 8.70
CA CYS A 70 28.58 4.83 8.46
C CYS A 70 28.34 3.66 7.51
N PRO A 71 27.46 2.71 7.86
CA PRO A 71 27.01 1.73 6.89
C PRO A 71 26.59 2.48 5.64
N ASP A 72 26.64 1.83 4.48
CA ASP A 72 26.02 2.39 3.28
C ASP A 72 24.49 2.44 3.53
N LEU A 73 24.09 3.48 4.28
CA LEU A 73 22.74 3.90 4.58
C LEU A 73 22.29 4.74 3.38
N THR A 74 22.61 4.31 2.16
CA THR A 74 21.63 4.44 1.10
C THR A 74 20.41 3.72 1.63
N ALA A 75 19.56 4.45 2.39
CA ALA A 75 18.35 3.96 3.01
C ALA A 75 17.69 3.11 1.92
N PRO A 76 17.60 1.78 2.09
CA PRO A 76 17.27 0.91 1.00
C PRO A 76 15.94 1.41 0.48
N LYS A 77 16.00 1.98 -0.74
CA LYS A 77 14.87 2.66 -1.35
C LYS A 77 13.71 1.69 -1.33
N ALA A 78 12.73 1.97 -0.48
CA ALA A 78 11.66 1.01 -0.23
C ALA A 78 10.76 1.00 -1.47
N VAL A 79 10.80 -0.08 -2.26
CA VAL A 79 9.90 -0.23 -3.41
C VAL A 79 8.68 -1.02 -2.98
N ILE A 80 7.55 -0.32 -2.86
CA ILE A 80 6.30 -0.87 -2.34
C ILE A 80 5.25 -0.83 -3.46
N ARG A 81 4.83 -2.02 -3.86
CA ARG A 81 3.88 -2.29 -4.93
C ARG A 81 2.53 -2.63 -4.32
N PHE A 82 1.54 -1.85 -4.69
CA PHE A 82 0.14 -2.06 -4.38
C PHE A 82 -0.56 -2.60 -5.62
N VAL A 83 -1.53 -3.47 -5.41
CA VAL A 83 -2.42 -3.98 -6.45
C VAL A 83 -3.87 -3.91 -5.99
N GLY A 84 -4.83 -4.01 -6.90
CA GLY A 84 -6.23 -4.25 -6.52
C GLY A 84 -7.24 -3.38 -7.25
N ALA A 85 -8.35 -3.07 -6.57
CA ALA A 85 -9.50 -2.41 -7.16
C ALA A 85 -9.14 -1.01 -7.68
N ALA A 86 -9.38 -0.77 -8.96
CA ALA A 86 -8.97 0.44 -9.66
C ALA A 86 -9.48 1.71 -8.96
N ASP A 87 -10.80 1.80 -8.75
CA ASP A 87 -11.44 2.99 -8.19
C ASP A 87 -11.02 3.24 -6.74
N ALA A 88 -11.02 2.19 -5.90
CA ALA A 88 -10.63 2.31 -4.50
C ALA A 88 -9.14 2.66 -4.34
N GLY A 89 -8.25 2.00 -5.09
CA GLY A 89 -6.81 2.26 -5.03
C GLY A 89 -6.45 3.66 -5.53
N ALA A 90 -7.04 4.09 -6.64
CA ALA A 90 -6.81 5.42 -7.22
C ALA A 90 -7.32 6.55 -6.31
N ALA A 91 -8.47 6.36 -5.65
CA ALA A 91 -9.03 7.35 -4.74
C ALA A 91 -8.29 7.42 -3.39
N LEU A 92 -7.82 6.27 -2.87
CA LEU A 92 -7.27 6.17 -1.51
C LEU A 92 -5.76 6.45 -1.44
N LEU A 93 -4.96 5.81 -2.31
CA LEU A 93 -3.51 5.71 -2.10
C LEU A 93 -2.77 7.05 -2.29
N PRO A 94 -2.99 7.84 -3.37
CA PRO A 94 -2.29 9.10 -3.55
C PRO A 94 -2.48 10.11 -2.40
N PRO A 95 -3.71 10.40 -1.91
CA PRO A 95 -3.89 11.32 -0.80
C PRO A 95 -3.35 10.75 0.52
N LEU A 96 -3.41 9.43 0.72
CA LEU A 96 -2.81 8.79 1.90
C LEU A 96 -1.30 9.00 1.94
N PHE A 97 -0.59 8.76 0.82
CA PHE A 97 0.86 8.97 0.75
C PHE A 97 1.24 10.44 0.88
N ALA A 98 0.48 11.34 0.26
CA ALA A 98 0.69 12.78 0.42
C ALA A 98 0.51 13.23 1.88
N ALA A 99 -0.52 12.73 2.57
CA ALA A 99 -0.76 13.03 3.98
C ALA A 99 0.34 12.45 4.88
N TYR A 100 0.77 11.21 4.63
CA TYR A 100 1.89 10.59 5.33
C TYR A 100 3.18 11.41 5.16
N ALA A 101 3.50 11.81 3.93
CA ALA A 101 4.68 12.61 3.62
C ALA A 101 4.66 13.92 4.41
N LYS A 102 3.54 14.66 4.33
CA LYS A 102 3.34 15.90 5.08
C LYS A 102 3.50 15.70 6.58
N ALA A 103 2.93 14.63 7.14
CA ALA A 103 3.02 14.33 8.57
C ALA A 103 4.44 13.98 9.03
N ARG A 104 5.31 13.52 8.11
CA ARG A 104 6.70 13.14 8.38
C ARG A 104 7.73 14.17 7.93
N GLY A 105 7.30 15.33 7.42
CA GLY A 105 8.22 16.32 6.85
C GLY A 105 8.92 15.86 5.58
N LEU A 106 8.31 14.89 4.87
CA LEU A 106 8.78 14.37 3.60
C LEU A 106 8.00 15.02 2.44
N GLU A 107 8.57 14.95 1.25
CA GLU A 107 7.94 15.35 0.00
C GLU A 107 7.41 14.12 -0.74
N TYR A 108 6.25 14.25 -1.38
CA TYR A 108 5.64 13.18 -2.17
C TYR A 108 5.23 13.70 -3.54
N ALA A 109 5.71 13.04 -4.59
CA ALA A 109 5.34 13.35 -5.97
C ALA A 109 5.37 12.08 -6.83
N ALA A 110 4.28 11.83 -7.56
CA ALA A 110 4.18 10.76 -8.56
C ALA A 110 4.67 9.37 -8.08
N GLY A 111 4.30 8.97 -6.86
CA GLY A 111 4.71 7.69 -6.29
C GLY A 111 6.07 7.72 -5.59
N VAL A 112 6.85 8.79 -5.70
CA VAL A 112 8.15 8.92 -5.04
C VAL A 112 7.97 9.67 -3.72
N LEU A 113 8.55 9.12 -2.66
CA LEU A 113 8.67 9.76 -1.34
C LEU A 113 10.13 10.15 -1.11
N SER A 114 10.38 11.42 -0.82
CA SER A 114 11.72 11.96 -0.61
C SER A 114 11.83 12.73 0.70
N ASP A 115 12.96 12.56 1.35
CA ASP A 115 13.44 13.39 2.44
C ASP A 115 14.24 14.57 1.85
N PRO A 116 13.98 15.83 2.25
CA PRO A 116 14.70 16.99 1.73
C PRO A 116 16.22 16.94 1.95
N VAL A 117 16.68 16.18 2.94
CA VAL A 117 18.09 16.05 3.31
C VAL A 117 18.70 14.82 2.67
N THR A 118 18.07 13.66 2.82
CA THR A 118 18.66 12.37 2.41
C THR A 118 18.25 11.91 1.02
N GLY A 119 17.31 12.60 0.37
CA GLY A 119 16.81 12.24 -0.96
C GLY A 119 15.72 11.16 -0.93
N VAL A 120 15.63 10.34 -1.98
CA VAL A 120 14.53 9.37 -2.14
C VAL A 120 14.58 8.28 -1.08
N VAL A 121 13.49 8.11 -0.34
CA VAL A 121 13.35 7.11 0.74
C VAL A 121 12.42 5.95 0.35
N ALA A 122 11.44 6.19 -0.54
CA ALA A 122 10.54 5.14 -1.01
C ALA A 122 10.01 5.42 -2.42
N GLU A 123 9.63 4.35 -3.11
CA GLU A 123 8.83 4.37 -4.33
C GLU A 123 7.60 3.50 -4.15
N PHE A 124 6.45 4.10 -4.41
CA PHE A 124 5.14 3.48 -4.40
C PHE A 124 4.67 3.29 -5.84
N SER A 125 4.16 2.10 -6.16
CA SER A 125 3.45 1.85 -7.41
C SER A 125 2.09 1.24 -7.11
N PHE A 126 1.11 1.52 -7.96
CA PHE A 126 -0.20 0.88 -7.92
C PHE A 126 -0.54 0.31 -9.29
N GLU A 127 -0.99 -0.94 -9.33
CA GLU A 127 -1.51 -1.58 -10.53
C GLU A 127 -2.95 -2.03 -10.31
N ALA A 128 -3.87 -1.52 -11.13
CA ALA A 128 -5.26 -1.90 -11.11
C ALA A 128 -5.43 -3.30 -11.70
N MET A 129 -6.08 -4.20 -10.96
CA MET A 129 -6.38 -5.54 -11.44
C MET A 129 -7.57 -6.16 -10.67
N GLY A 130 -8.18 -7.19 -11.25
CA GLY A 130 -9.29 -7.90 -10.62
C GLY A 130 -8.87 -8.63 -9.34
N PRO A 131 -9.81 -8.93 -8.42
CA PRO A 131 -9.49 -9.48 -7.09
C PRO A 131 -8.65 -10.76 -7.12
N ALA A 132 -8.96 -11.69 -8.03
CA ALA A 132 -8.21 -12.94 -8.16
C ALA A 132 -6.75 -12.72 -8.57
N ALA A 133 -6.49 -11.80 -9.51
CA ALA A 133 -5.15 -11.45 -9.96
C ALA A 133 -4.37 -10.71 -8.87
N ALA A 134 -4.99 -9.73 -8.21
CA ALA A 134 -4.39 -8.98 -7.09
C ALA A 134 -3.98 -9.92 -5.95
N ARG A 135 -4.87 -10.83 -5.58
CA ARG A 135 -4.58 -11.85 -4.57
C ARG A 135 -3.40 -12.72 -4.97
N ALA A 136 -3.35 -13.19 -6.22
CA ALA A 136 -2.23 -14.00 -6.70
C ALA A 136 -0.90 -13.21 -6.68
N ALA A 137 -0.91 -11.92 -7.02
CA ALA A 137 0.26 -11.05 -6.97
C ALA A 137 0.79 -10.88 -5.54
N VAL A 138 -0.08 -10.74 -4.54
CA VAL A 138 0.35 -10.68 -3.12
C VAL A 138 0.91 -12.02 -2.65
N LEU A 139 0.21 -13.13 -2.92
CA LEU A 139 0.64 -14.47 -2.48
C LEU A 139 1.97 -14.93 -3.11
N SER A 140 2.27 -14.48 -4.33
CA SER A 140 3.54 -14.75 -5.00
C SER A 140 4.67 -13.80 -4.60
N GLY A 141 4.39 -12.76 -3.80
CA GLY A 141 5.35 -11.71 -3.45
C GLY A 141 5.64 -10.69 -4.55
N ALA A 142 4.89 -10.72 -5.67
CA ALA A 142 4.98 -9.74 -6.74
C ALA A 142 4.46 -8.35 -6.30
N ALA A 143 3.54 -8.32 -5.34
CA ALA A 143 3.06 -7.11 -4.68
C ALA A 143 3.12 -7.25 -3.16
N GLN A 144 3.33 -6.14 -2.45
CA GLN A 144 3.39 -6.14 -0.99
C GLN A 144 2.00 -6.04 -0.37
N MET A 145 1.08 -5.31 -1.02
CA MET A 145 -0.24 -5.02 -0.48
C MET A 145 -1.31 -5.04 -1.56
N MET A 146 -2.53 -5.38 -1.16
CA MET A 146 -3.72 -5.33 -1.99
C MET A 146 -4.72 -4.33 -1.41
N VAL A 147 -5.27 -3.45 -2.25
CA VAL A 147 -6.42 -2.60 -1.93
C VAL A 147 -7.68 -3.28 -2.44
N ALA A 148 -8.60 -3.59 -1.53
CA ALA A 148 -9.84 -4.27 -1.84
C ALA A 148 -10.97 -3.82 -0.92
N GLN A 149 -12.19 -3.89 -1.42
CA GLN A 149 -13.46 -3.73 -0.71
C GLN A 149 -13.98 -5.08 -0.21
N ALA A 150 -13.64 -6.19 -0.88
CA ALA A 150 -13.93 -7.54 -0.43
C ALA A 150 -12.78 -8.14 0.39
N VAL A 151 -13.11 -8.70 1.55
CA VAL A 151 -12.15 -9.41 2.43
C VAL A 151 -11.69 -10.70 1.75
N GLN A 152 -10.38 -10.94 1.74
CA GLN A 152 -9.78 -12.16 1.19
C GLN A 152 -9.55 -13.18 2.32
N PRO A 153 -9.97 -14.45 2.17
CA PRO A 153 -10.01 -15.41 3.27
C PRO A 153 -8.62 -15.86 3.77
N ASP A 154 -7.59 -15.75 2.94
CA ASP A 154 -6.23 -16.23 3.19
C ASP A 154 -5.19 -15.11 3.30
N LEU A 155 -5.64 -13.86 3.36
CA LEU A 155 -4.80 -12.69 3.60
C LEU A 155 -5.23 -11.96 4.87
N GLY A 156 -4.25 -11.49 5.65
CA GLY A 156 -4.52 -10.52 6.71
C GLY A 156 -5.13 -9.26 6.11
N SER A 157 -6.20 -8.76 6.73
CA SER A 157 -6.94 -7.59 6.25
C SER A 157 -7.01 -6.51 7.34
N GLN A 158 -6.77 -5.26 6.95
CA GLN A 158 -6.90 -4.09 7.83
C GLN A 158 -7.78 -3.04 7.14
N ALA A 159 -8.84 -2.61 7.83
CA ALA A 159 -9.66 -1.51 7.36
C ALA A 159 -8.88 -0.20 7.45
N VAL A 160 -8.73 0.49 6.32
CA VAL A 160 -8.00 1.78 6.21
C VAL A 160 -8.93 2.94 5.83
N ALA A 161 -10.08 2.64 5.25
CA ALA A 161 -11.12 3.59 4.87
C ALA A 161 -12.49 2.91 4.87
N LEU A 162 -13.55 3.71 4.81
CA LEU A 162 -14.93 3.27 4.65
C LEU A 162 -15.57 4.07 3.52
N ASP A 163 -16.20 3.36 2.59
CA ASP A 163 -17.00 3.95 1.53
C ASP A 163 -18.48 3.77 1.81
N ALA A 164 -19.27 4.78 1.42
CA ALA A 164 -20.72 4.68 1.44
C ALA A 164 -21.21 4.09 0.11
N LEU A 165 -22.03 3.03 0.18
CA LEU A 165 -22.76 2.52 -0.97
C LEU A 165 -24.09 3.25 -1.07
N VAL A 166 -24.26 3.98 -2.18
CA VAL A 166 -25.46 4.78 -2.42
C VAL A 166 -26.12 4.29 -3.70
N PRO A 167 -27.40 3.88 -3.66
CA PRO A 167 -28.15 3.61 -4.88
C PRO A 167 -28.36 4.94 -5.63
N ILE A 168 -28.16 4.90 -6.94
CA ILE A 168 -28.44 6.01 -7.84
C ILE A 168 -29.61 5.64 -8.76
N MET A 169 -30.35 6.65 -9.19
CA MET A 169 -31.49 6.53 -10.12
C MET A 169 -31.28 7.56 -11.23
N ALA A 170 -31.94 7.35 -12.37
CA ALA A 170 -31.88 8.31 -13.47
C ALA A 170 -32.40 9.70 -13.04
N PRO A 171 -31.77 10.81 -13.46
CA PRO A 171 -32.24 12.16 -13.13
C PRO A 171 -33.66 12.46 -13.58
N ASP A 172 -34.08 11.85 -14.70
CA ASP A 172 -35.41 12.01 -15.29
C ASP A 172 -36.44 11.00 -14.75
N ASN A 173 -36.04 10.10 -13.84
CA ASN A 173 -36.98 9.19 -13.17
C ASN A 173 -37.86 10.02 -12.22
N PRO A 174 -39.20 10.02 -12.38
CA PRO A 174 -40.10 10.83 -11.55
C PRO A 174 -40.15 10.34 -10.09
N THR A 175 -39.62 9.15 -9.80
CA THR A 175 -39.51 8.61 -8.44
C THR A 175 -38.22 9.09 -7.80
N VAL A 176 -38.31 10.07 -6.90
CA VAL A 176 -37.13 10.71 -6.29
C VAL A 176 -36.57 9.98 -5.07
N ARG A 177 -37.25 8.93 -4.58
CA ARG A 177 -36.88 8.21 -3.35
C ARG A 177 -37.30 6.74 -3.44
N ILE A 178 -36.45 5.86 -2.92
CA ILE A 178 -36.76 4.46 -2.70
C ILE A 178 -36.52 4.11 -1.22
N SER A 179 -37.42 3.34 -0.62
CA SER A 179 -37.23 2.87 0.76
C SER A 179 -36.17 1.76 0.80
N THR A 180 -35.49 1.57 1.94
CA THR A 180 -34.52 0.47 2.07
C THR A 180 -35.17 -0.91 1.89
N THR A 181 -36.43 -1.06 2.31
CA THR A 181 -37.20 -2.28 2.13
C THR A 181 -37.49 -2.56 0.66
N ASP A 182 -37.92 -1.55 -0.10
CA ASP A 182 -38.17 -1.70 -1.53
C ASP A 182 -36.89 -1.91 -2.31
N LEU A 183 -35.81 -1.21 -1.96
CA LEU A 183 -34.48 -1.46 -2.55
C LEU A 183 -34.05 -2.93 -2.32
N ALA A 184 -34.26 -3.47 -1.12
CA ALA A 184 -33.93 -4.85 -0.84
C ALA A 184 -34.74 -5.85 -1.72
N ARG A 185 -36.01 -5.54 -2.00
CA ARG A 185 -36.89 -6.31 -2.89
C ARG A 185 -36.47 -6.19 -4.36
N VAL A 186 -36.11 -4.98 -4.80
CA VAL A 186 -35.53 -4.72 -6.13
C VAL A 186 -34.24 -5.53 -6.33
N LEU A 187 -33.30 -5.47 -5.38
CA LEU A 187 -32.06 -6.25 -5.43
C LEU A 187 -32.31 -7.77 -5.36
N ALA A 188 -33.46 -8.20 -4.81
CA ALA A 188 -33.90 -9.60 -4.81
C ALA A 188 -34.52 -10.03 -6.15
N GLY A 189 -34.86 -9.06 -7.01
CA GLY A 189 -35.62 -9.30 -8.24
C GLY A 189 -37.10 -9.60 -8.00
N GLU A 190 -37.63 -9.21 -6.84
CA GLU A 190 -39.06 -9.31 -6.48
C GLU A 190 -39.88 -8.13 -7.05
N VAL A 191 -39.20 -7.08 -7.51
CA VAL A 191 -39.78 -5.88 -8.10
C VAL A 191 -39.16 -5.66 -9.46
N ASP A 192 -40.00 -5.57 -10.50
CA ASP A 192 -39.62 -5.39 -11.90
C ASP A 192 -40.31 -4.18 -12.56
N ASN A 193 -41.18 -3.49 -11.83
CA ASN A 193 -41.87 -2.28 -12.29
C ASN A 193 -42.01 -1.28 -11.14
N TRP A 194 -41.77 0.00 -11.43
CA TRP A 194 -41.83 1.09 -10.47
C TRP A 194 -43.21 1.26 -9.81
N ALA A 195 -44.31 0.91 -10.49
CA ALA A 195 -45.66 0.93 -9.94
C ALA A 195 -45.84 0.01 -8.71
N GLN A 196 -45.05 -1.06 -8.59
CA GLN A 196 -45.11 -1.99 -7.45
C GLN A 196 -44.57 -1.38 -6.15
N ILE A 197 -43.87 -0.25 -6.25
CA ILE A 197 -43.25 0.47 -5.13
C ILE A 197 -43.68 1.94 -5.09
N GLY A 198 -44.80 2.28 -5.74
CA GLY A 198 -45.43 3.60 -5.68
C GLY A 198 -44.91 4.62 -6.69
N GLY A 199 -44.12 4.19 -7.67
CA GLY A 199 -43.70 5.00 -8.81
C GLY A 199 -44.67 4.95 -10.00
N PRO A 200 -44.30 5.51 -11.16
CA PRO A 200 -45.08 5.40 -12.39
C PRO A 200 -45.10 3.96 -12.91
N ASP A 201 -46.07 3.64 -13.79
CA ASP A 201 -46.10 2.37 -14.51
C ASP A 201 -45.04 2.35 -15.61
N MET A 202 -43.82 1.99 -15.23
CA MET A 202 -42.69 1.81 -16.13
C MET A 202 -41.79 0.66 -15.63
N PRO A 203 -41.14 -0.07 -16.55
CA PRO A 203 -40.18 -1.12 -16.17
C PRO A 203 -39.11 -0.57 -15.22
N LEU A 204 -38.69 -1.40 -14.26
CA LEU A 204 -37.54 -1.10 -13.41
C LEU A 204 -36.32 -1.82 -13.96
N VAL A 205 -35.31 -1.06 -14.37
CA VAL A 205 -34.09 -1.61 -14.96
C VAL A 205 -32.94 -1.51 -13.97
N LEU A 206 -32.61 -2.63 -13.34
CA LEU A 206 -31.50 -2.66 -12.39
C LEU A 206 -30.16 -2.81 -13.12
N HIS A 207 -29.33 -1.76 -13.05
CA HIS A 207 -27.93 -1.81 -13.46
C HIS A 207 -27.04 -2.28 -12.30
N GLY A 208 -26.01 -3.06 -12.62
CA GLY A 208 -24.98 -3.45 -11.67
C GLY A 208 -23.63 -3.61 -12.33
N LEU A 209 -22.63 -4.02 -11.54
CA LEU A 209 -21.30 -4.32 -12.05
C LEU A 209 -21.21 -5.80 -12.45
N VAL A 210 -20.22 -6.11 -13.30
CA VAL A 210 -19.87 -7.51 -13.60
C VAL A 210 -19.59 -8.29 -12.30
N PRO A 211 -19.95 -9.58 -12.21
CA PRO A 211 -19.82 -10.38 -10.98
C PRO A 211 -18.42 -10.41 -10.38
N GLU A 212 -17.39 -10.25 -11.20
CA GLU A 212 -15.98 -10.28 -10.83
C GLU A 212 -15.46 -8.93 -10.31
N ALA A 213 -16.25 -7.85 -10.43
CA ALA A 213 -15.89 -6.55 -9.90
C ALA A 213 -15.81 -6.61 -8.37
N ASP A 214 -14.74 -6.04 -7.81
CA ASP A 214 -14.46 -6.11 -6.36
C ASP A 214 -15.62 -5.56 -5.51
N LEU A 215 -16.22 -4.45 -5.94
CA LEU A 215 -17.39 -3.87 -5.29
C LEU A 215 -18.62 -4.78 -5.36
N GLN A 216 -18.84 -5.46 -6.49
CA GLN A 216 -19.97 -6.39 -6.66
C GLN A 216 -19.83 -7.58 -5.72
N ILE A 217 -18.61 -8.12 -5.58
CA ILE A 217 -18.30 -9.19 -4.63
C ILE A 217 -18.56 -8.72 -3.20
N ALA A 218 -18.08 -7.52 -2.83
CA ALA A 218 -18.30 -6.95 -1.51
C ALA A 218 -19.80 -6.75 -1.20
N LEU A 219 -20.58 -6.27 -2.18
CA LEU A 219 -22.03 -6.09 -2.06
C LEU A 219 -22.75 -7.43 -1.85
N VAL A 220 -22.45 -8.44 -2.66
CA VAL A 220 -23.05 -9.79 -2.54
C VAL A 220 -22.70 -10.40 -1.19
N ALA A 221 -21.44 -10.30 -0.75
CA ALA A 221 -21.01 -10.76 0.57
C ALA A 221 -21.76 -10.05 1.71
N ARG A 222 -21.99 -8.74 1.58
CA ARG A 222 -22.70 -7.93 2.56
C ARG A 222 -24.19 -8.22 2.65
N LEU A 223 -24.81 -8.56 1.52
CA LEU A 223 -26.23 -8.92 1.42
C LEU A 223 -26.50 -10.39 1.76
N GLY A 224 -25.49 -11.26 1.66
CA GLY A 224 -25.63 -12.70 1.84
C GLY A 224 -26.42 -13.39 0.73
N ARG A 225 -26.60 -12.73 -0.41
CA ARG A 225 -27.34 -13.24 -1.59
C ARG A 225 -26.86 -12.57 -2.87
N ALA A 226 -27.07 -13.25 -4.00
CA ALA A 226 -26.82 -12.66 -5.31
C ALA A 226 -27.76 -11.48 -5.56
N VAL A 227 -27.26 -10.47 -6.28
CA VAL A 227 -28.05 -9.34 -6.77
C VAL A 227 -28.52 -9.67 -8.19
N LYS A 228 -29.83 -9.56 -8.44
CA LYS A 228 -30.41 -9.87 -9.75
C LYS A 228 -30.36 -8.66 -10.67
N THR A 229 -29.21 -8.39 -11.27
CA THR A 229 -29.00 -7.26 -12.19
C THR A 229 -29.56 -7.57 -13.58
N GLY A 230 -30.27 -6.61 -14.18
CA GLY A 230 -30.75 -6.70 -15.57
C GLY A 230 -29.65 -6.34 -16.58
N VAL A 231 -28.84 -5.33 -16.26
CA VAL A 231 -27.74 -4.84 -17.11
C VAL A 231 -26.46 -4.79 -16.27
N VAL A 232 -25.33 -5.23 -16.84
CA VAL A 232 -24.03 -5.29 -16.16
C VAL A 232 -22.99 -4.41 -16.85
N HIS A 233 -22.12 -3.79 -16.05
CA HIS A 233 -21.10 -2.83 -16.50
C HIS A 233 -19.71 -3.19 -15.97
N GLY A 234 -18.66 -2.83 -16.71
CA GLY A 234 -17.29 -3.13 -16.33
C GLY A 234 -16.74 -2.19 -15.26
N THR A 235 -17.22 -0.94 -15.25
CA THR A 235 -16.72 0.12 -14.34
C THR A 235 -17.85 0.91 -13.69
N LEU A 236 -17.55 1.58 -12.57
CA LEU A 236 -18.50 2.48 -11.92
C LEU A 236 -18.89 3.67 -12.80
N VAL A 237 -17.97 4.15 -13.64
CA VAL A 237 -18.22 5.25 -14.57
C VAL A 237 -19.24 4.85 -15.63
N GLU A 238 -19.07 3.66 -16.23
CA GLU A 238 -20.02 3.11 -17.20
C GLU A 238 -21.40 2.89 -16.57
N LEU A 239 -21.43 2.32 -15.36
CA LEU A 239 -22.68 2.10 -14.61
C LEU A 239 -23.41 3.43 -14.36
N ALA A 240 -22.70 4.44 -13.85
CA ALA A 240 -23.30 5.73 -13.56
C ALA A 240 -23.81 6.44 -14.82
N ALA A 241 -23.05 6.36 -15.93
CA ALA A 241 -23.46 6.91 -17.21
C ALA A 241 -24.71 6.22 -17.78
N ALA A 242 -24.79 4.89 -17.67
CA ALA A 242 -25.94 4.13 -18.13
C ALA A 242 -27.19 4.45 -17.30
N VAL A 243 -27.08 4.47 -15.97
CA VAL A 243 -28.19 4.88 -15.09
C VAL A 243 -28.66 6.30 -15.41
N ALA A 244 -27.74 7.23 -15.66
CA ALA A 244 -28.11 8.61 -16.00
C ALA A 244 -28.85 8.74 -17.34
N ALA A 245 -28.62 7.82 -18.29
CA ALA A 245 -29.20 7.87 -19.62
C ALA A 245 -30.51 7.09 -19.77
N GLU A 246 -30.87 6.25 -18.79
CA GLU A 246 -32.03 5.36 -18.85
C GLU A 246 -33.09 5.76 -17.81
N PRO A 247 -34.18 6.47 -18.19
CA PRO A 247 -35.20 6.94 -17.24
C PRO A 247 -35.87 5.86 -16.38
N CYS A 248 -35.77 4.59 -16.80
CA CYS A 248 -36.31 3.42 -16.09
C CYS A 248 -35.35 2.85 -15.02
N ALA A 249 -34.12 3.39 -14.92
CA ALA A 249 -33.08 2.96 -13.99
C ALA A 249 -33.29 3.48 -12.56
#